data_AF-A0A235H8F5-F1
#
_entry.id   AF-A0A235H8F5-F1
#
_cell.length_a   1.000
_cell.length_b   1.000
_cell.length_c   1.000
_cell.angle_alpha   90.00
_cell.angle_beta   90.00
_cell.angle_gamma   90.00
#
_symmetry.space_group_name_H-M   'P 1'
#
loop_
_entity.id
_entity.type
_entity.pdbx_description
1 polymer ?
#
loop_
_entity_poly.entity_id
_entity_poly.type
_entity_poly.pdbx_seq_one_letter_code
_entity_poly.pdbx_strand_id
1 'polypeptide(L)'
;MEGFENEIARLIGEDLKKPVTYYWWPQTIGFVRNTLRARQCDLVMGTASGEELMQNTNPYYRTVYSLVYRTKSGIRAESVGDPSLKDARIGVVEKTPAVNLLRLYGITRTEPYQLNTDTRANNPARDAIEDVAAGKTDAAVIWGPIAGYFATQQTEPLTVVPLVKEPAVARLQFNISMGIRADEPEWKHWLNDFIKRRQDDIDRILLRYHVPLIGPDGALKTAAAMEPPGYRMDQYRAPTPAGLSGASTVTLAELRRLIEHFPDTRLIDVMPAPPRPADRPAPAVWVPPPRRSLPGAVWLPNVGYGSLTGEQERYFRAGLETLTGGDRASRLVFFCEPDCWMSWNAAKRAVEWGYGNVYWYSDGAMRWQEAGYGLETVEPFAGGASN
;
A
#
# COMPACT_ATOMS: atom_id res chain seq x y z
N MET A 1 2.93 -10.55 -9.51
CA MET A 1 1.75 -9.67 -9.68
C MET A 1 1.68 -8.79 -8.44
N GLU A 2 1.65 -7.48 -8.65
CA GLU A 2 1.84 -6.47 -7.60
C GLU A 2 0.85 -5.32 -7.88
N GLY A 3 -0.13 -5.12 -7.01
CA GLY A 3 -1.21 -4.14 -7.21
C GLY A 3 -2.38 -4.33 -6.22
N PHE A 4 -2.98 -3.23 -5.77
CA PHE A 4 -4.06 -3.28 -4.77
C PHE A 4 -5.30 -4.04 -5.26
N GLU A 5 -5.66 -3.94 -6.56
CA GLU A 5 -6.80 -4.68 -7.11
C GLU A 5 -6.55 -6.20 -7.11
N ASN A 6 -5.30 -6.63 -7.30
CA ASN A 6 -4.95 -8.04 -7.20
C ASN A 6 -5.08 -8.54 -5.75
N GLU A 7 -4.69 -7.71 -4.77
CA GLU A 7 -4.86 -8.04 -3.35
C GLU A 7 -6.34 -8.11 -2.93
N ILE A 8 -7.18 -7.18 -3.39
CA ILE A 8 -8.62 -7.23 -3.14
C ILE A 8 -9.24 -8.46 -3.82
N ALA A 9 -8.82 -8.81 -5.04
CA ALA A 9 -9.27 -10.02 -5.72
C ALA A 9 -8.89 -11.29 -4.94
N ARG A 10 -7.72 -11.32 -4.30
CA ARG A 10 -7.30 -12.43 -3.43
C ARG A 10 -8.23 -12.58 -2.23
N LEU A 11 -8.67 -11.48 -1.61
CA LEU A 11 -9.66 -11.54 -0.53
C LEU A 11 -10.97 -12.18 -0.98
N ILE A 12 -11.41 -11.90 -2.21
CA ILE A 12 -12.60 -12.54 -2.82
C ILE A 12 -12.35 -14.06 -2.97
N GLY A 13 -11.19 -14.45 -3.50
CA GLY A 13 -10.80 -15.85 -3.64
C GLY A 13 -10.76 -16.60 -2.31
N GLU A 14 -10.27 -15.97 -1.25
CA GLU A 14 -10.26 -16.51 0.12
C GLU A 14 -11.66 -16.77 0.66
N ASP A 15 -12.56 -15.77 0.59
CA ASP A 15 -13.95 -15.90 1.03
C ASP A 15 -14.69 -17.01 0.23
N LEU A 16 -14.38 -17.14 -1.07
CA LEU A 16 -14.94 -18.18 -1.94
C LEU A 16 -14.25 -19.56 -1.79
N LYS A 17 -13.10 -19.62 -1.14
CA LYS A 17 -12.20 -20.79 -1.13
C LYS A 17 -11.85 -21.27 -2.54
N LYS A 18 -11.60 -20.32 -3.45
CA LYS A 18 -11.25 -20.58 -4.86
C LYS A 18 -9.97 -19.84 -5.24
N PRO A 19 -9.12 -20.44 -6.09
CA PRO A 19 -7.98 -19.73 -6.65
C PRO A 19 -8.45 -18.58 -7.53
N VAL A 20 -7.72 -17.46 -7.51
CA VAL A 20 -7.96 -16.32 -8.40
C VAL A 20 -7.19 -16.53 -9.71
N THR A 21 -7.89 -16.44 -10.83
CA THR A 21 -7.30 -16.48 -12.17
C THR A 21 -7.56 -15.16 -12.90
N TYR A 22 -6.59 -14.70 -13.68
CA TYR A 22 -6.67 -13.42 -14.37
C TYR A 22 -6.69 -13.61 -15.89
N TYR A 23 -7.59 -12.88 -16.56
CA TYR A 23 -7.56 -12.68 -18.01
C TYR A 23 -7.10 -11.26 -18.29
N TRP A 24 -5.90 -11.12 -18.83
CA TRP A 24 -5.26 -9.82 -19.03
C TRP A 24 -5.67 -9.20 -20.36
N TRP A 25 -6.16 -7.96 -20.30
CA TRP A 25 -6.52 -7.18 -21.47
C TRP A 25 -6.22 -5.69 -21.23
N PRO A 26 -5.68 -4.95 -22.21
CA PRO A 26 -5.41 -3.52 -22.06
C PRO A 26 -6.72 -2.74 -21.89
N GLN A 27 -6.75 -1.77 -20.97
CA GLN A 27 -7.95 -0.97 -20.66
C GLN A 27 -8.22 0.08 -21.75
N THR A 28 -8.48 -0.39 -22.98
CA THR A 28 -8.74 0.42 -24.16
C THR A 28 -10.17 0.20 -24.65
N ILE A 29 -10.55 0.92 -25.72
CA ILE A 29 -11.82 0.68 -26.42
C ILE A 29 -11.99 -0.81 -26.70
N GLY A 30 -13.16 -1.34 -26.35
CA GLY A 30 -13.49 -2.75 -26.52
C GLY A 30 -13.13 -3.66 -25.34
N PHE A 31 -12.55 -3.16 -24.24
CA PHE A 31 -12.23 -3.94 -23.04
C PHE A 31 -13.40 -4.84 -22.61
N VAL A 32 -14.55 -4.25 -22.26
CA VAL A 32 -15.73 -4.99 -21.77
C VAL A 32 -16.26 -6.01 -22.79
N ARG A 33 -16.19 -5.68 -24.08
CA ARG A 33 -16.63 -6.56 -25.17
C ARG A 33 -15.76 -7.81 -25.26
N ASN A 34 -14.44 -7.66 -25.16
CA ASN A 34 -13.46 -8.74 -25.36
C ASN A 34 -13.09 -9.49 -24.06
N THR A 35 -13.53 -8.99 -22.90
CA THR A 35 -13.33 -9.65 -21.59
C THR A 35 -14.64 -10.19 -21.04
N LEU A 36 -15.39 -9.35 -20.33
CA LEU A 36 -16.55 -9.70 -19.52
C LEU A 36 -17.71 -10.25 -20.37
N ARG A 37 -18.05 -9.58 -21.49
CA ARG A 37 -19.11 -10.03 -22.41
C ARG A 37 -18.71 -11.25 -23.23
N ALA A 38 -17.42 -11.46 -23.45
CA ALA A 38 -16.87 -12.65 -24.09
C ALA A 38 -16.69 -13.84 -23.11
N ARG A 39 -17.14 -13.70 -21.86
CA ARG A 39 -17.04 -14.72 -20.80
C ARG A 39 -15.62 -15.22 -20.54
N GLN A 40 -14.62 -14.35 -20.74
CA GLN A 40 -13.22 -14.67 -20.42
C GLN A 40 -12.88 -14.44 -18.94
N CYS A 41 -13.71 -13.66 -18.24
CA CYS A 41 -13.61 -13.40 -16.81
C CYS A 41 -15.00 -13.06 -16.25
N ASP A 42 -15.15 -13.11 -14.92
CA ASP A 42 -16.44 -12.93 -14.22
C ASP A 42 -16.55 -11.63 -13.42
N LEU A 43 -15.46 -10.87 -13.35
CA LEU A 43 -15.36 -9.67 -12.54
C LEU A 43 -14.32 -8.71 -13.12
N VAL A 44 -14.69 -7.43 -13.16
CA VAL A 44 -13.77 -6.30 -13.37
C VAL A 44 -13.63 -5.60 -12.04
N MET A 45 -12.39 -5.50 -11.53
CA MET A 45 -12.15 -5.05 -10.15
C MET A 45 -12.56 -3.60 -9.92
N GLY A 46 -12.19 -2.69 -10.82
CA GLY A 46 -12.47 -1.26 -10.67
C GLY A 46 -13.12 -0.64 -11.91
N THR A 47 -14.24 0.03 -11.69
CA THR A 47 -14.87 0.95 -12.66
C THR A 47 -15.54 2.10 -11.92
N ALA A 48 -15.65 3.27 -12.56
CA ALA A 48 -16.49 4.34 -12.03
C ALA A 48 -17.95 3.83 -11.89
N SER A 49 -18.57 4.13 -10.76
CA SER A 49 -19.98 3.79 -10.52
C SER A 49 -20.87 4.45 -11.58
N GLY A 50 -21.78 3.68 -12.17
CA GLY A 50 -22.66 4.16 -13.24
C GLY A 50 -22.09 3.99 -14.65
N GLU A 51 -20.93 3.35 -14.81
CA GLU A 51 -20.45 2.89 -16.12
C GLU A 51 -21.47 1.93 -16.77
N GLU A 52 -22.06 2.36 -17.88
CA GLU A 52 -23.22 1.70 -18.50
C GLU A 52 -22.87 0.42 -19.26
N LEU A 53 -21.60 0.18 -19.58
CA LEU A 53 -21.19 -1.02 -20.30
C LEU A 53 -21.27 -2.30 -19.46
N MET A 54 -21.37 -2.18 -18.13
CA MET A 54 -21.36 -3.28 -17.16
C MET A 54 -22.41 -3.03 -16.07
N GLN A 55 -22.85 -4.09 -15.38
CA GLN A 55 -23.64 -3.92 -14.16
C GLN A 55 -22.68 -3.68 -12.98
N ASN A 56 -22.93 -2.64 -12.18
CA ASN A 56 -22.07 -2.30 -11.04
C ASN A 56 -22.58 -2.92 -9.72
N THR A 57 -21.62 -3.25 -8.84
CA THR A 57 -21.85 -3.44 -7.40
C THR A 57 -22.12 -2.10 -6.71
N ASN A 58 -22.40 -2.14 -5.40
CA ASN A 58 -22.22 -0.98 -4.54
C ASN A 58 -20.76 -0.50 -4.63
N PRO A 59 -20.50 0.81 -4.51
CA PRO A 59 -19.14 1.30 -4.50
C PRO A 59 -18.40 0.80 -3.26
N TYR A 60 -17.17 0.33 -3.45
CA TYR A 60 -16.32 -0.19 -2.37
C TYR A 60 -15.27 0.83 -1.92
N TYR A 61 -15.08 1.92 -2.66
CA TYR A 61 -14.38 3.11 -2.20
C TYR A 61 -14.74 4.35 -3.01
N ARG A 62 -14.42 5.52 -2.45
CA ARG A 62 -14.49 6.82 -3.12
C ARG A 62 -13.10 7.44 -3.11
N THR A 63 -12.67 8.00 -4.23
CA THR A 63 -11.35 8.61 -4.38
C THR A 63 -11.44 9.87 -5.24
N VAL A 64 -10.31 10.55 -5.42
CA VAL A 64 -10.23 11.87 -6.06
C VAL A 64 -8.95 12.01 -6.89
N TYR A 65 -8.97 12.86 -7.92
CA TYR A 65 -7.74 13.31 -8.57
C TYR A 65 -6.79 13.98 -7.57
N SER A 66 -5.50 13.90 -7.83
CA SER A 66 -4.46 14.46 -6.98
C SER A 66 -3.53 15.37 -7.79
N LEU A 67 -3.10 16.46 -7.18
CA LEU A 67 -1.99 17.27 -7.63
C LEU A 67 -0.69 16.67 -7.08
N VAL A 68 0.33 16.54 -7.93
CA VAL A 68 1.63 15.98 -7.57
C VAL A 68 2.72 16.96 -7.96
N TYR A 69 3.67 17.21 -7.07
CA TYR A 69 4.84 18.07 -7.32
C TYR A 69 6.03 17.62 -6.48
N ARG A 70 7.26 18.03 -6.85
CA ARG A 70 8.46 17.73 -6.04
C ARG A 70 8.37 18.43 -4.69
N THR A 71 8.61 17.71 -3.60
CA THR A 71 8.49 18.26 -2.23
C THR A 71 9.40 19.48 -2.02
N LYS A 72 10.54 19.53 -2.71
CA LYS A 72 11.53 20.63 -2.61
C LYS A 72 11.35 21.73 -3.67
N SER A 73 10.25 21.73 -4.42
CA SER A 73 9.98 22.72 -5.50
C SER A 73 9.63 24.13 -5.00
N GLY A 74 9.27 24.29 -3.72
CA GLY A 74 8.72 25.53 -3.17
C GLY A 74 7.20 25.69 -3.39
N ILE A 75 6.57 24.79 -4.17
CA ILE A 75 5.11 24.69 -4.29
C ILE A 75 4.54 24.22 -2.94
N ARG A 76 3.47 24.89 -2.49
CA ARG A 76 2.71 24.52 -1.27
C ARG A 76 1.20 24.43 -1.55
N ALA A 77 0.86 24.26 -2.81
CA ALA A 77 -0.51 24.28 -3.30
C ALA A 77 -1.35 23.15 -2.67
N GLU A 78 -2.52 23.51 -2.15
CA GLU A 78 -3.55 22.58 -1.68
C GLU A 78 -4.74 22.48 -2.67
N SER A 79 -4.70 23.30 -3.73
CA SER A 79 -5.62 23.31 -4.86
C SER A 79 -4.89 23.80 -6.11
N VAL A 80 -5.45 23.52 -7.28
CA VAL A 80 -4.91 23.94 -8.58
C VAL A 80 -4.95 25.46 -8.76
N GLY A 81 -5.87 26.14 -8.09
CA GLY A 81 -5.98 27.59 -8.11
C GLY A 81 -4.92 28.36 -7.30
N ASP A 82 -3.98 27.66 -6.67
CA ASP A 82 -2.91 28.29 -5.90
C ASP A 82 -2.02 29.18 -6.80
N PRO A 83 -1.70 30.43 -6.39
CA PRO A 83 -0.88 31.33 -7.19
C PRO A 83 0.51 30.77 -7.57
N SER A 84 1.07 29.85 -6.76
CA SER A 84 2.35 29.21 -7.04
C SER A 84 2.34 28.32 -8.30
N LEU A 85 1.16 27.95 -8.80
CA LEU A 85 0.99 27.11 -9.99
C LEU A 85 0.75 27.89 -11.28
N LYS A 86 0.56 29.21 -11.22
CA LYS A 86 0.13 30.03 -12.38
C LYS A 86 1.07 29.91 -13.58
N ASP A 87 2.37 29.91 -13.34
CA ASP A 87 3.40 29.82 -14.38
C ASP A 87 4.01 28.41 -14.50
N ALA A 88 3.53 27.45 -13.71
CA ALA A 88 4.04 26.09 -13.68
C ALA A 88 3.70 25.33 -14.98
N ARG A 89 4.63 24.48 -15.47
CA ARG A 89 4.32 23.50 -16.51
C ARG A 89 3.65 22.29 -15.87
N ILE A 90 2.37 22.05 -16.16
CA ILE A 90 1.57 21.02 -15.48
C ILE A 90 1.26 19.84 -16.41
N GLY A 91 1.68 18.64 -16.01
CA GLY A 91 1.32 17.38 -16.67
C GLY A 91 -0.14 17.01 -16.45
N VAL A 92 -0.82 16.57 -17.51
CA VAL A 92 -2.22 16.13 -17.42
C VAL A 92 -2.54 15.06 -18.46
N VAL A 93 -3.28 14.03 -18.05
CA VAL A 93 -3.79 13.02 -18.98
C VAL A 93 -5.01 13.59 -19.72
N GLU A 94 -4.96 13.55 -21.05
CA GLU A 94 -6.01 14.10 -21.90
C GLU A 94 -7.37 13.41 -21.70
N LYS A 95 -8.46 14.11 -22.03
CA LYS A 95 -9.84 13.60 -21.94
C LYS A 95 -10.27 13.21 -20.52
N THR A 96 -9.58 13.73 -19.50
CA THR A 96 -9.95 13.57 -18.09
C THR A 96 -10.52 14.88 -17.52
N PRO A 97 -11.28 14.83 -16.40
CA PRO A 97 -11.75 16.02 -15.69
C PRO A 97 -10.63 17.00 -15.30
N ALA A 98 -9.41 16.52 -15.10
CA ALA A 98 -8.24 17.35 -14.79
C ALA A 98 -7.96 18.41 -15.86
N VAL A 99 -8.21 18.12 -17.14
CA VAL A 99 -8.04 19.11 -18.22
C VAL A 99 -9.02 20.28 -18.05
N ASN A 100 -10.26 19.99 -17.67
CA ASN A 100 -11.28 21.02 -17.44
C ASN A 100 -10.94 21.86 -16.21
N LEU A 101 -10.39 21.23 -15.18
CA LEU A 101 -9.93 21.91 -13.97
C LEU A 101 -8.80 22.90 -14.27
N LEU A 102 -7.76 22.48 -15.00
CA LEU A 102 -6.65 23.36 -15.37
C LEU A 102 -7.14 24.57 -16.19
N ARG A 103 -8.09 24.34 -17.10
CA ARG A 103 -8.73 25.41 -17.89
C ARG A 103 -9.55 26.38 -17.02
N LEU A 104 -10.28 25.88 -16.01
CA LEU A 104 -11.06 26.70 -15.08
C LEU A 104 -10.18 27.72 -14.35
N TYR A 105 -8.95 27.33 -14.00
CA TYR A 105 -7.98 28.20 -13.34
C TYR A 105 -7.07 28.99 -14.30
N GLY A 106 -7.31 28.91 -15.62
CA GLY A 106 -6.54 29.64 -16.62
C GLY A 106 -5.11 29.13 -16.80
N ILE A 107 -4.80 27.89 -16.41
CA ILE A 107 -3.49 27.28 -16.61
C ILE A 107 -3.35 26.86 -18.08
N THR A 108 -2.41 27.47 -18.78
CA THR A 108 -2.20 27.27 -20.23
C THR A 108 -0.95 26.46 -20.55
N ARG A 109 0.03 26.40 -19.64
CA ARG A 109 1.30 25.65 -19.82
C ARG A 109 1.11 24.18 -19.44
N THR A 110 0.38 23.42 -20.24
CA THR A 110 0.11 22.00 -19.96
C THR A 110 1.01 21.07 -20.76
N GLU A 111 1.44 19.97 -20.14
CA GLU A 111 2.04 18.81 -20.83
C GLU A 111 1.00 17.70 -20.98
N PRO A 112 0.52 17.40 -22.21
CA PRO A 112 -0.54 16.43 -22.42
C PRO A 112 -0.01 14.99 -22.53
N TYR A 113 -0.68 14.06 -21.85
CA TYR A 113 -0.42 12.61 -21.95
C TYR A 113 -1.62 11.88 -22.53
N GLN A 114 -1.38 10.98 -23.49
CA GLN A 114 -2.43 10.30 -24.25
C GLN A 114 -3.14 9.22 -23.44
N LEU A 115 -4.42 9.43 -23.10
CA LEU A 115 -5.22 8.45 -22.36
C LEU A 115 -5.42 7.13 -23.12
N ASN A 116 -5.66 7.21 -24.44
CA ASN A 116 -5.97 6.05 -25.27
C ASN A 116 -4.68 5.44 -25.85
N THR A 117 -3.91 4.76 -25.01
CA THR A 117 -2.73 4.02 -25.43
C THR A 117 -2.81 2.56 -25.00
N ASP A 118 -2.01 1.70 -25.63
CA ASP A 118 -1.80 0.35 -25.13
C ASP A 118 -1.00 0.41 -23.83
N THR A 119 -1.68 0.19 -22.70
CA THR A 119 -1.09 0.28 -21.36
C THR A 119 -0.03 -0.78 -21.07
N ARG A 120 0.13 -1.77 -21.96
CA ARG A 120 1.23 -2.73 -21.92
C ARG A 120 2.55 -2.11 -22.36
N ALA A 121 2.50 -1.10 -23.22
CA ALA A 121 3.68 -0.45 -23.80
C ALA A 121 3.91 0.97 -23.25
N ASN A 122 2.86 1.67 -22.83
CA ASN A 122 2.93 3.07 -22.41
C ASN A 122 1.96 3.34 -21.25
N ASN A 123 2.42 3.97 -20.17
CA ASN A 123 1.58 4.32 -19.02
C ASN A 123 1.56 5.84 -18.83
N PRO A 124 0.61 6.56 -19.46
CA PRO A 124 0.63 8.02 -19.54
C PRO A 124 0.57 8.71 -18.17
N ALA A 125 -0.15 8.10 -17.22
CA ALA A 125 -0.29 8.65 -15.89
C ALA A 125 0.96 8.41 -15.04
N ARG A 126 1.65 7.28 -15.23
CA ARG A 126 2.96 7.01 -14.63
C ARG A 126 4.02 7.95 -15.22
N ASP A 127 4.08 8.07 -16.54
CA ASP A 127 5.04 8.92 -17.25
C ASP A 127 4.93 10.36 -16.76
N ALA A 128 3.71 10.86 -16.54
CA ALA A 128 3.49 12.19 -15.98
C ALA A 128 4.08 12.37 -14.57
N ILE A 129 4.04 11.34 -13.73
CA ILE A 129 4.64 11.37 -12.39
C ILE A 129 6.17 11.30 -12.47
N GLU A 130 6.70 10.46 -13.36
CA GLU A 130 8.15 10.35 -13.61
C GLU A 130 8.72 11.66 -14.17
N ASP A 131 7.97 12.36 -15.03
CA ASP A 131 8.37 13.66 -15.57
C ASP A 131 8.37 14.78 -14.50
N VAL A 132 7.47 14.70 -13.50
CA VAL A 132 7.54 15.57 -12.32
C VAL A 132 8.79 15.27 -11.50
N ALA A 133 9.10 14.00 -11.23
CA ALA A 133 10.30 13.62 -10.50
C ALA A 133 11.59 14.04 -11.24
N ALA A 134 11.61 13.89 -12.56
CA ALA A 134 12.73 14.27 -13.43
C ALA A 134 12.87 15.79 -13.66
N GLY A 135 11.92 16.61 -13.20
CA GLY A 135 11.99 18.06 -13.39
C GLY A 135 11.53 18.57 -14.76
N LYS A 136 10.97 17.71 -15.62
CA LYS A 136 10.48 18.10 -16.96
C LYS A 136 9.17 18.89 -16.88
N THR A 137 8.35 18.56 -15.89
CA THR A 137 7.16 19.32 -15.47
C THR A 137 7.31 19.75 -14.02
N ASP A 138 6.65 20.83 -13.65
CA ASP A 138 6.70 21.38 -12.28
C ASP A 138 5.71 20.67 -11.37
N ALA A 139 4.57 20.27 -11.93
CA ALA A 139 3.53 19.51 -11.26
C ALA A 139 2.75 18.63 -12.26
N ALA A 140 1.88 17.76 -11.77
CA ALA A 140 0.91 17.02 -12.58
C ALA A 140 -0.42 16.84 -11.84
N VAL A 141 -1.54 16.79 -12.57
CA VAL A 141 -2.86 16.44 -12.01
C VAL A 141 -3.26 15.06 -12.54
N ILE A 142 -3.21 14.07 -11.66
CA ILE A 142 -3.30 12.64 -11.99
C ILE A 142 -4.37 11.95 -11.14
N TRP A 143 -4.93 10.86 -11.64
CA TRP A 143 -5.92 10.06 -10.91
C TRP A 143 -5.33 9.54 -9.59
N GLY A 144 -6.01 9.78 -8.46
CA GLY A 144 -5.48 9.58 -7.11
C GLY A 144 -4.82 8.23 -6.85
N PRO A 145 -5.47 7.09 -7.15
CA PRO A 145 -4.87 5.77 -6.97
C PRO A 145 -3.53 5.60 -7.71
N ILE A 146 -3.40 6.17 -8.90
CA ILE A 146 -2.17 6.12 -9.71
C ILE A 146 -1.14 7.09 -9.14
N ALA A 147 -1.55 8.31 -8.85
CA ALA A 147 -0.70 9.36 -8.29
C ALA A 147 -0.03 8.93 -6.98
N GLY A 148 -0.83 8.42 -6.03
CA GLY A 148 -0.34 7.95 -4.74
C GLY A 148 0.67 6.83 -4.87
N TYR A 149 0.35 5.80 -5.66
CA TYR A 149 1.22 4.64 -5.82
C TYR A 149 2.52 4.94 -6.59
N PHE A 150 2.46 5.73 -7.67
CA PHE A 150 3.67 6.00 -8.46
C PHE A 150 4.58 7.06 -7.85
N ALA A 151 4.05 7.96 -7.01
CA ALA A 151 4.84 8.96 -6.31
C ALA A 151 5.82 8.33 -5.31
N THR A 152 5.42 7.27 -4.60
CA THR A 152 6.29 6.57 -3.64
C THR A 152 7.38 5.73 -4.30
N GLN A 153 7.33 5.56 -5.63
CA GLN A 153 8.35 4.82 -6.38
C GLN A 153 9.50 5.70 -6.84
N GLN A 154 9.36 7.02 -6.70
CA GLN A 154 10.35 7.98 -7.17
C GLN A 154 11.45 8.15 -6.13
N THR A 155 12.69 8.28 -6.61
CA THR A 155 13.83 8.63 -5.75
C THR A 155 13.77 10.09 -5.30
N GLU A 156 13.25 10.98 -6.16
CA GLU A 156 12.96 12.35 -5.78
C GLU A 156 11.66 12.40 -4.97
N PRO A 157 11.67 12.91 -3.72
CA PRO A 157 10.47 12.99 -2.90
C PRO A 157 9.38 13.84 -3.57
N LEU A 158 8.21 13.26 -3.73
CA LEU A 158 7.04 13.93 -4.28
C LEU A 158 5.97 14.15 -3.21
N THR A 159 5.31 15.30 -3.26
CA THR A 159 4.11 15.61 -2.49
C THR A 159 2.90 15.29 -3.33
N VAL A 160 1.96 14.50 -2.78
CA VAL A 160 0.67 14.16 -3.39
C VAL A 160 -0.44 14.84 -2.60
N VAL A 161 -1.20 15.71 -3.26
CA VAL A 161 -2.29 16.50 -2.68
C VAL A 161 -3.61 16.04 -3.27
N PRO A 162 -4.46 15.33 -2.50
CA PRO A 162 -5.81 14.98 -2.96
C PRO A 162 -6.66 16.25 -3.14
N LEU A 163 -7.24 16.42 -4.32
CA LEU A 163 -7.92 17.65 -4.73
C LEU A 163 -9.36 17.73 -4.21
N VAL A 164 -9.50 17.77 -2.87
CA VAL A 164 -10.79 17.86 -2.17
C VAL A 164 -11.28 19.29 -1.97
N LYS A 165 -10.42 20.29 -2.20
CA LYS A 165 -10.73 21.73 -2.04
C LYS A 165 -11.17 22.40 -3.34
N GLU A 166 -11.33 21.63 -4.41
CA GLU A 166 -11.74 22.14 -5.72
C GLU A 166 -13.25 22.41 -5.79
N PRO A 167 -13.69 23.37 -6.63
CA PRO A 167 -15.11 23.60 -6.88
C PRO A 167 -15.82 22.34 -7.36
N ALA A 168 -17.01 22.07 -6.81
CA ALA A 168 -17.78 20.86 -7.13
C ALA A 168 -18.07 20.67 -8.63
N VAL A 169 -18.12 21.76 -9.41
CA VAL A 169 -18.29 21.74 -10.87
C VAL A 169 -17.18 20.98 -11.60
N ALA A 170 -15.99 20.86 -11.01
CA ALA A 170 -14.86 20.17 -11.61
C ALA A 170 -15.01 18.63 -11.63
N ARG A 171 -15.93 18.06 -10.84
CA ARG A 171 -16.23 16.61 -10.77
C ARG A 171 -14.97 15.73 -10.72
N LEU A 172 -14.14 15.95 -9.70
CA LEU A 172 -12.87 15.23 -9.52
C LEU A 172 -12.98 13.99 -8.64
N GLN A 173 -14.12 13.78 -7.98
CA GLN A 173 -14.32 12.70 -7.02
C GLN A 173 -15.23 11.64 -7.65
N PHE A 174 -14.81 10.37 -7.56
CA PHE A 174 -15.57 9.26 -8.12
C PHE A 174 -15.72 8.13 -7.11
N ASN A 175 -16.91 7.54 -7.11
CA ASN A 175 -17.17 6.27 -6.48
C ASN A 175 -16.70 5.16 -7.43
N ILE A 176 -16.00 4.17 -6.89
CA ILE A 176 -15.50 3.03 -7.65
C ILE A 176 -16.21 1.77 -7.20
N SER A 177 -16.71 1.01 -8.17
CA SER A 177 -17.46 -0.23 -8.00
C SER A 177 -16.78 -1.35 -8.78
N MET A 178 -17.12 -2.59 -8.45
CA MET A 178 -16.78 -3.73 -9.29
C MET A 178 -17.79 -3.85 -10.45
N GLY A 179 -17.32 -4.31 -11.60
CA GLY A 179 -18.13 -4.53 -12.80
C GLY A 179 -18.40 -6.02 -13.05
N ILE A 180 -19.66 -6.37 -13.25
CA ILE A 180 -20.12 -7.74 -13.59
C ILE A 180 -20.98 -7.70 -14.85
N ARG A 181 -21.28 -8.88 -15.42
CA ARG A 181 -22.23 -8.95 -16.55
C ARG A 181 -23.63 -8.57 -16.06
N ALA A 182 -24.47 -8.16 -17.01
CA ALA A 182 -25.90 -8.05 -16.74
C ALA A 182 -26.48 -9.43 -16.39
N ASP A 183 -27.59 -9.40 -15.64
CA ASP A 183 -28.40 -10.58 -15.29
C ASP A 183 -27.68 -11.61 -14.40
N GLU A 184 -26.77 -11.15 -13.52
CA GLU A 184 -26.09 -11.98 -12.51
C GLU A 184 -26.44 -11.53 -11.06
N PRO A 185 -27.72 -11.57 -10.63
CA PRO A 185 -28.17 -10.97 -9.36
C PRO A 185 -27.55 -11.63 -8.13
N GLU A 186 -27.44 -12.95 -8.09
CA GLU A 186 -26.83 -13.67 -6.96
C GLU A 186 -25.36 -13.32 -6.80
N TRP A 187 -24.64 -13.17 -7.93
CA TRP A 187 -23.23 -12.77 -7.90
C TRP A 187 -23.08 -11.34 -7.41
N LYS A 188 -23.96 -10.43 -7.87
CA LYS A 188 -24.02 -9.06 -7.36
C LYS A 188 -24.28 -8.99 -5.86
N HIS A 189 -25.25 -9.75 -5.37
CA HIS A 189 -25.58 -9.79 -3.93
C HIS A 189 -24.40 -10.29 -3.11
N TRP A 190 -23.78 -11.39 -3.54
CA TRP A 190 -22.61 -11.93 -2.86
C TRP A 190 -21.46 -10.92 -2.80
N LEU A 191 -21.16 -10.23 -3.91
CA LEU A 191 -20.12 -9.20 -3.97
C LEU A 191 -20.44 -7.99 -3.08
N ASN A 192 -21.71 -7.55 -3.07
CA ASN A 192 -22.13 -6.47 -2.19
C ASN A 192 -21.99 -6.84 -0.71
N ASP A 193 -22.34 -8.07 -0.34
CA ASP A 193 -22.17 -8.57 1.02
C ASP A 193 -20.67 -8.73 1.36
N PHE A 194 -19.85 -9.17 0.42
CA PHE A 194 -18.39 -9.23 0.55
C PHE A 194 -17.81 -7.84 0.83
N ILE A 195 -18.15 -6.84 0.01
CA ILE A 195 -17.72 -5.44 0.19
C ILE A 195 -18.07 -4.97 1.59
N LYS A 196 -19.32 -5.22 2.03
CA LYS A 196 -19.78 -4.84 3.37
C LYS A 196 -18.98 -5.52 4.49
N ARG A 197 -18.74 -6.84 4.39
CA ARG A 197 -18.02 -7.60 5.42
C ARG A 197 -16.53 -7.28 5.48
N ARG A 198 -15.90 -7.00 4.34
CA ARG A 198 -14.45 -6.80 4.19
C ARG A 198 -14.07 -5.32 3.99
N GLN A 199 -14.96 -4.37 4.28
CA GLN A 199 -14.71 -2.94 4.00
C GLN A 199 -13.43 -2.42 4.68
N ASP A 200 -13.19 -2.79 5.94
CA ASP A 200 -11.99 -2.35 6.67
C ASP A 200 -10.70 -2.95 6.06
N ASP A 201 -10.77 -4.20 5.57
CA ASP A 201 -9.66 -4.82 4.85
C ASP A 201 -9.38 -4.14 3.51
N ILE A 202 -10.44 -3.80 2.78
CA ILE A 202 -10.38 -3.07 1.51
C ILE A 202 -9.76 -1.69 1.72
N ASP A 203 -10.29 -0.90 2.67
CA ASP A 203 -9.78 0.43 3.00
C ASP A 203 -8.29 0.36 3.38
N ARG A 204 -7.93 -0.66 4.15
CA ARG A 204 -6.55 -0.90 4.57
C ARG A 204 -5.61 -1.19 3.40
N ILE A 205 -6.02 -2.04 2.46
CA ILE A 205 -5.24 -2.33 1.26
C ILE A 205 -5.07 -1.03 0.46
N LEU A 206 -6.16 -0.30 0.22
CA LEU A 206 -6.14 0.95 -0.55
C LEU A 206 -5.21 2.00 0.08
N LEU A 207 -5.29 2.22 1.39
CA LEU A 207 -4.44 3.18 2.10
C LEU A 207 -2.96 2.78 2.09
N ARG A 208 -2.65 1.48 2.16
CA ARG A 208 -1.28 0.96 2.06
C ARG A 208 -0.66 1.24 0.69
N TYR A 209 -1.48 1.21 -0.36
CA TYR A 209 -1.08 1.59 -1.71
C TYR A 209 -1.19 3.10 -1.97
N HIS A 210 -1.31 3.90 -0.91
CA HIS A 210 -1.37 5.36 -0.95
C HIS A 210 -2.55 5.91 -1.77
N VAL A 211 -3.64 5.14 -1.91
CA VAL A 211 -4.86 5.62 -2.56
C VAL A 211 -5.53 6.67 -1.67
N PRO A 212 -5.82 7.88 -2.18
CA PRO A 212 -6.53 8.89 -1.39
C PRO A 212 -8.00 8.50 -1.26
N LEU A 213 -8.41 8.09 -0.06
CA LEU A 213 -9.77 7.63 0.21
C LEU A 213 -10.63 8.74 0.80
N ILE A 214 -11.87 8.85 0.33
CA ILE A 214 -12.87 9.78 0.86
C ILE A 214 -13.90 8.98 1.67
N GLY A 215 -14.10 9.40 2.93
CA GLY A 215 -15.09 8.86 3.83
C GLY A 215 -16.53 9.28 3.49
N PRO A 216 -17.52 8.65 4.14
CA PRO A 216 -18.93 9.01 3.95
C PRO A 216 -19.25 10.46 4.32
N ASP A 217 -18.50 11.04 5.26
CA ASP A 217 -18.54 12.43 5.68
C ASP A 217 -17.88 13.41 4.70
N GLY A 218 -17.25 12.89 3.63
CA GLY A 218 -16.50 13.67 2.65
C GLY A 218 -15.06 14.00 3.06
N ALA A 219 -14.61 13.57 4.25
CA ALA A 219 -13.24 13.78 4.71
C ALA A 219 -12.28 12.73 4.12
N LEU A 220 -10.98 13.05 4.05
CA LEU A 220 -9.98 12.06 3.67
C LEU A 220 -9.78 11.04 4.80
N LYS A 221 -9.88 9.75 4.48
CA LYS A 221 -9.43 8.69 5.39
C LYS A 221 -7.91 8.65 5.38
N THR A 222 -7.31 8.48 6.55
CA THR A 222 -5.86 8.38 6.70
C THR A 222 -5.49 7.08 7.38
N ALA A 223 -4.31 6.56 7.08
CA ALA A 223 -3.79 5.36 7.73
C ALA A 223 -3.60 5.57 9.24
N ALA A 224 -3.28 6.80 9.66
CA ALA A 224 -3.18 7.20 11.07
C ALA A 224 -4.51 7.11 11.82
N ALA A 225 -5.65 7.37 11.17
CA ALA A 225 -6.96 7.21 11.81
C ALA A 225 -7.31 5.75 12.15
N MET A 226 -6.61 4.78 11.53
CA MET A 226 -6.77 3.34 11.81
C MET A 226 -5.79 2.83 12.87
N GLU A 227 -4.87 3.67 13.36
CA GLU A 227 -3.86 3.29 14.35
C GLU A 227 -4.47 3.25 15.76
N PRO A 228 -4.27 2.15 16.54
CA PRO A 228 -4.66 2.13 17.93
C PRO A 228 -3.75 3.05 18.78
N PRO A 229 -4.27 3.63 19.88
CA PRO A 229 -3.51 4.57 20.70
C PRO A 229 -2.28 3.95 21.38
N GLY A 230 -2.26 2.63 21.58
CA GLY A 230 -1.15 1.91 22.19
C GLY A 230 -0.76 0.64 21.43
N TYR A 231 0.04 -0.20 22.08
CA TYR A 231 0.42 -1.49 21.53
C TYR A 231 -0.75 -2.47 21.49
N ARG A 232 -0.75 -3.36 20.49
CA ARG A 232 -1.68 -4.50 20.47
C ARG A 232 -1.26 -5.50 21.54
N MET A 233 -2.19 -5.84 22.43
CA MET A 233 -1.92 -6.71 23.59
C MET A 233 -2.23 -8.19 23.34
N ASP A 234 -3.09 -8.49 22.38
CA ASP A 234 -3.57 -9.84 22.07
C ASP A 234 -3.87 -10.03 20.57
N GLN A 235 -4.33 -11.24 20.20
CA GLN A 235 -4.76 -11.56 18.83
C GLN A 235 -3.78 -11.08 17.76
N TYR A 236 -2.50 -11.43 17.92
CA TYR A 236 -1.42 -10.88 17.11
C TYR A 236 -1.48 -11.23 15.61
N ARG A 237 -2.43 -12.09 15.21
CA ARG A 237 -2.73 -12.50 13.83
C ARG A 237 -3.99 -11.85 13.25
N ALA A 238 -4.62 -10.92 13.97
CA ALA A 238 -5.73 -10.14 13.46
C ALA A 238 -5.26 -9.11 12.41
N PRO A 239 -6.14 -8.61 11.54
CA PRO A 239 -5.86 -7.49 10.65
C PRO A 239 -5.12 -6.35 11.35
N THR A 240 -3.91 -6.03 10.88
CA THR A 240 -3.11 -4.87 11.33
C THR A 240 -3.63 -3.58 10.70
N PRO A 241 -3.29 -2.37 11.18
CA PRO A 241 -3.68 -1.11 10.54
C PRO A 241 -3.07 -0.94 9.13
N ALA A 242 -3.55 0.06 8.39
CA ALA A 242 -2.96 0.43 7.10
C ALA A 242 -1.61 1.15 7.23
N GLY A 243 -1.34 1.73 8.41
CA GLY A 243 -0.23 2.63 8.66
C GLY A 243 0.32 2.52 10.07
N LEU A 244 1.44 3.21 10.28
CA LEU A 244 2.01 3.49 11.59
C LEU A 244 2.54 4.93 11.58
N SER A 245 2.03 5.77 12.48
CA SER A 245 2.49 7.15 12.62
C SER A 245 3.96 7.19 12.99
N GLY A 246 4.74 8.00 12.26
CA GLY A 246 6.20 8.11 12.44
C GLY A 246 7.03 7.01 11.77
N ALA A 247 6.38 6.04 11.11
CA ALA A 247 7.04 5.08 10.24
C ALA A 247 6.47 5.14 8.81
N SER A 248 7.22 4.64 7.84
CA SER A 248 6.74 4.42 6.48
C SER A 248 6.27 2.97 6.32
N THR A 249 4.98 2.75 6.11
CA THR A 249 4.50 1.43 5.66
C THR A 249 4.93 1.21 4.23
N VAL A 250 5.51 0.06 3.93
CA VAL A 250 5.99 -0.29 2.58
C VAL A 250 5.30 -1.54 2.06
N THR A 251 4.98 -1.53 0.77
CA THR A 251 4.58 -2.69 -0.03
C THR A 251 5.80 -3.53 -0.41
N LEU A 252 5.58 -4.74 -0.94
CA LEU A 252 6.64 -5.59 -1.47
C LEU A 252 7.53 -4.86 -2.51
N ALA A 253 6.91 -4.12 -3.44
CA ALA A 253 7.64 -3.39 -4.48
C ALA A 253 8.52 -2.27 -3.90
N GLU A 254 7.99 -1.55 -2.91
CA GLU A 254 8.72 -0.47 -2.22
C GLU A 254 9.86 -1.03 -1.35
N LEU A 255 9.63 -2.15 -0.66
CA LEU A 255 10.67 -2.82 0.11
C LEU A 255 11.84 -3.26 -0.79
N ARG A 256 11.55 -3.87 -1.95
CA ARG A 256 12.60 -4.29 -2.90
C ARG A 256 13.44 -3.11 -3.37
N ARG A 257 12.79 -2.01 -3.77
CA ARG A 257 13.50 -0.79 -4.17
C ARG A 257 14.33 -0.20 -3.04
N LEU A 258 13.79 -0.19 -1.81
CA LEU A 258 14.49 0.29 -0.64
C LEU A 258 15.79 -0.50 -0.42
N ILE A 259 15.74 -1.83 -0.47
CA ILE A 259 16.91 -2.70 -0.30
C ILE A 259 17.91 -2.49 -1.45
N GLU A 260 17.43 -2.36 -2.69
CA GLU A 260 18.27 -2.15 -3.88
C GLU A 260 19.03 -0.81 -3.84
N HIS A 261 18.36 0.27 -3.44
CA HIS A 261 18.95 1.61 -3.40
C HIS A 261 19.77 1.86 -2.12
N PHE A 262 19.41 1.20 -1.02
CA PHE A 262 20.02 1.37 0.30
C PHE A 262 20.41 0.00 0.87
N PRO A 263 21.52 -0.59 0.40
CA PRO A 263 21.98 -1.91 0.84
C PRO A 263 22.39 -1.95 2.32
N ASP A 264 22.51 -0.79 2.98
CA ASP A 264 22.70 -0.65 4.42
C ASP A 264 21.39 -0.79 5.23
N THR A 265 20.24 -0.93 4.57
CA THR A 265 18.95 -1.15 5.25
C THR A 265 18.99 -2.42 6.13
N ARG A 266 18.59 -2.29 7.40
CA ARG A 266 18.52 -3.41 8.34
C ARG A 266 17.14 -4.04 8.29
N LEU A 267 17.07 -5.28 7.81
CA LEU A 267 15.85 -6.08 7.81
C LEU A 267 15.72 -6.80 9.15
N ILE A 268 14.66 -6.50 9.91
CA ILE A 268 14.42 -7.01 11.25
C ILE A 268 13.16 -7.88 11.23
N ASP A 269 13.39 -9.19 11.34
CA ASP A 269 12.32 -10.17 11.52
C ASP A 269 11.99 -10.27 13.01
N VAL A 270 10.73 -10.06 13.37
CA VAL A 270 10.26 -10.15 14.77
C VAL A 270 9.28 -11.29 15.01
N MET A 271 9.24 -12.28 14.12
CA MET A 271 8.46 -13.49 14.31
C MET A 271 8.77 -14.11 15.70
N PRO A 272 7.77 -14.44 16.52
CA PRO A 272 8.03 -15.02 17.84
C PRO A 272 8.68 -16.40 17.69
N ALA A 273 9.53 -16.75 18.66
CA ALA A 273 10.11 -18.09 18.69
C ALA A 273 8.98 -19.13 18.89
N PRO A 274 8.98 -20.24 18.12
CA PRO A 274 7.98 -21.30 18.30
C PRO A 274 7.96 -21.75 19.78
N PRO A 275 6.78 -21.79 20.42
CA PRO A 275 6.70 -22.25 21.80
C PRO A 275 7.09 -23.73 21.87
N ARG A 276 7.72 -24.10 22.98
CA ARG A 276 8.00 -25.51 23.27
C ARG A 276 6.67 -26.26 23.46
N PRO A 277 6.45 -27.40 22.77
CA PRO A 277 5.22 -28.19 22.94
C PRO A 277 5.03 -28.66 24.38
N ALA A 278 3.83 -28.46 24.94
CA ALA A 278 3.50 -28.78 26.33
C ALA A 278 3.29 -30.29 26.57
N ASP A 279 2.96 -31.03 25.52
CA ASP A 279 2.64 -32.46 25.48
C ASP A 279 3.85 -33.35 25.14
N ARG A 280 5.07 -32.78 25.10
CA ARG A 280 6.29 -33.51 24.79
C ARG A 280 6.69 -34.47 25.93
N PRO A 281 7.09 -35.72 25.61
CA PRO A 281 7.73 -36.60 26.58
C PRO A 281 9.01 -35.95 27.14
N ALA A 282 9.15 -35.93 28.47
CA ALA A 282 10.29 -35.30 29.17
C ALA A 282 11.70 -35.60 28.62
N PRO A 283 12.03 -36.81 28.10
CA PRO A 283 13.37 -37.09 27.59
C PRO A 283 13.62 -36.68 26.13
N ALA A 284 12.59 -36.38 25.33
CA ALA A 284 12.81 -35.89 23.96
C ALA A 284 13.59 -34.57 24.05
N VAL A 285 14.37 -34.12 23.04
CA VAL A 285 14.96 -32.76 22.96
C VAL A 285 14.08 -31.91 22.03
N TRP A 286 13.83 -30.63 22.36
CA TRP A 286 13.10 -29.71 21.48
C TRP A 286 14.09 -28.93 20.65
N VAL A 287 14.02 -29.16 19.35
CA VAL A 287 14.71 -28.36 18.34
C VAL A 287 13.61 -27.60 17.61
N PRO A 288 13.51 -26.27 17.78
CA PRO A 288 12.50 -25.50 17.05
C PRO A 288 12.76 -25.60 15.54
N PRO A 289 11.70 -25.54 14.72
CA PRO A 289 11.88 -25.51 13.27
C PRO A 289 12.73 -24.28 12.88
N PRO A 290 13.57 -24.40 11.83
CA PRO A 290 14.40 -23.29 11.38
C PRO A 290 13.51 -22.11 10.93
N ARG A 291 13.88 -20.89 11.33
CA ARG A 291 13.20 -19.69 10.84
C ARG A 291 13.71 -19.37 9.44
N ARG A 292 12.82 -19.44 8.45
CA ARG A 292 13.05 -18.96 7.09
C ARG A 292 12.62 -17.49 7.00
N SER A 293 13.51 -16.62 6.54
CA SER A 293 13.28 -15.17 6.48
C SER A 293 13.88 -14.54 5.21
N LEU A 294 13.69 -13.23 5.03
CA LEU A 294 14.25 -12.49 3.91
C LEU A 294 15.80 -12.55 3.94
N PRO A 295 16.47 -12.58 2.77
CA PRO A 295 17.93 -12.59 2.71
C PRO A 295 18.56 -11.45 3.50
N GLY A 296 19.57 -11.76 4.33
CA GLY A 296 20.26 -10.77 5.18
C GLY A 296 19.44 -10.23 6.38
N ALA A 297 18.26 -10.79 6.65
CA ALA A 297 17.47 -10.39 7.81
C ALA A 297 18.08 -10.85 9.13
N VAL A 298 17.89 -10.04 10.16
CA VAL A 298 18.26 -10.35 11.54
C VAL A 298 16.98 -10.67 12.32
N TRP A 299 16.97 -11.83 12.98
CA TRP A 299 15.82 -12.30 13.73
C TRP A 299 15.90 -11.90 15.21
N LEU A 300 14.99 -11.02 15.64
CA LEU A 300 14.80 -10.61 17.03
C LEU A 300 13.48 -11.20 17.55
N PRO A 301 13.46 -12.47 17.99
CA PRO A 301 12.23 -13.11 18.44
C PRO A 301 11.63 -12.45 19.67
N ASN A 302 10.30 -12.52 19.80
CA ASN A 302 9.55 -12.14 21.01
C ASN A 302 9.61 -10.64 21.38
N VAL A 303 10.19 -9.77 20.54
CA VAL A 303 10.26 -8.32 20.81
C VAL A 303 8.99 -7.55 20.39
N GLY A 304 8.08 -8.24 19.69
CA GLY A 304 6.83 -7.65 19.19
C GLY A 304 5.60 -7.82 20.10
N TYR A 305 5.72 -8.46 21.27
CA TYR A 305 4.59 -8.56 22.21
C TYR A 305 4.11 -7.19 22.67
N GLY A 306 2.81 -7.06 22.98
CA GLY A 306 2.21 -5.80 23.43
C GLY A 306 2.80 -5.27 24.74
N SER A 307 3.04 -6.17 25.69
CA SER A 307 3.85 -5.90 26.87
C SER A 307 5.16 -6.67 26.76
N LEU A 308 6.29 -5.99 26.92
CA LEU A 308 7.60 -6.63 27.00
C LEU A 308 8.01 -6.76 28.46
N THR A 309 8.64 -7.88 28.81
CA THR A 309 9.38 -7.97 30.07
C THR A 309 10.60 -7.04 30.03
N GLY A 310 11.14 -6.66 31.19
CA GLY A 310 12.35 -5.82 31.21
C GLY A 310 13.56 -6.48 30.52
N GLU A 311 13.60 -7.80 30.46
CA GLU A 311 14.62 -8.54 29.70
C GLU A 311 14.40 -8.43 28.19
N GLN A 312 13.17 -8.63 27.72
CA GLN A 312 12.83 -8.48 26.30
C GLN A 312 13.06 -7.06 25.80
N GLU A 313 12.74 -6.05 26.60
CA GLU A 313 13.00 -4.65 26.23
C GLU A 313 14.51 -4.37 26.12
N ARG A 314 15.31 -4.80 27.11
CA ARG A 314 16.77 -4.65 27.05
C ARG A 314 17.37 -5.38 25.86
N TYR A 315 16.92 -6.61 25.60
CA TYR A 315 17.34 -7.39 24.45
C TYR A 315 17.01 -6.66 23.14
N PHE A 316 15.79 -6.15 23.00
CA PHE A 316 15.39 -5.43 21.80
C PHE A 316 16.21 -4.16 21.57
N ARG A 317 16.38 -3.34 22.62
CA ARG A 317 17.21 -2.13 22.56
C ARG A 317 18.66 -2.44 22.18
N ALA A 318 19.29 -3.41 22.85
CA ALA A 318 20.66 -3.81 22.55
C ALA A 318 20.82 -4.34 21.11
N GLY A 319 19.82 -5.08 20.63
CA GLY A 319 19.77 -5.54 19.24
C GLY A 319 19.74 -4.37 18.26
N LEU A 320 18.83 -3.41 18.45
CA LEU A 320 18.75 -2.23 17.59
C LEU A 320 20.03 -1.38 17.66
N GLU A 321 20.58 -1.14 18.85
CA GLU A 321 21.84 -0.39 19.02
C GLU A 321 22.99 -1.07 18.30
N THR A 322 23.11 -2.39 18.38
CA THR A 322 24.16 -3.15 17.69
C THR A 322 23.98 -3.08 16.17
N LEU A 323 22.75 -3.29 15.67
CA LEU A 323 22.48 -3.29 14.23
C LEU A 323 22.68 -1.94 13.57
N THR A 324 22.49 -0.86 14.34
CA THR A 324 22.64 0.53 13.89
C THR A 324 23.98 1.16 14.26
N GLY A 325 24.81 0.49 15.06
CA GLY A 325 26.00 1.12 15.66
C GLY A 325 25.65 2.34 16.53
N GLY A 326 24.43 2.38 17.07
CA GLY A 326 23.88 3.52 17.81
C GLY A 326 23.31 4.65 16.95
N ASP A 327 23.37 4.56 15.62
CA ASP A 327 22.85 5.59 14.72
C ASP A 327 21.31 5.55 14.61
N ARG A 328 20.66 6.58 15.15
CA ARG A 328 19.19 6.74 15.09
C ARG A 328 18.66 7.05 13.69
N ALA A 329 19.53 7.43 12.74
CA ALA A 329 19.18 7.66 11.35
C ALA A 329 19.33 6.39 10.47
N SER A 330 19.76 5.26 11.03
CA SER A 330 19.81 4.00 10.28
C SER A 330 18.42 3.56 9.80
N ARG A 331 18.35 2.99 8.60
CA ARG A 331 17.10 2.49 8.01
C ARG A 331 16.76 1.12 8.60
N LEU A 332 15.63 1.04 9.28
CA LEU A 332 15.15 -0.18 9.93
C LEU A 332 13.84 -0.62 9.28
N VAL A 333 13.79 -1.85 8.74
CA VAL A 333 12.56 -2.46 8.22
C VAL A 333 12.11 -3.53 9.19
N PHE A 334 10.95 -3.36 9.80
CA PHE A 334 10.33 -4.37 10.66
C PHE A 334 9.33 -5.20 9.89
N PHE A 335 9.42 -6.53 10.02
CA PHE A 335 8.49 -7.47 9.40
C PHE A 335 8.39 -8.76 10.23
N CYS A 336 7.45 -9.61 9.85
CA CYS A 336 7.17 -10.90 10.49
C CYS A 336 6.53 -11.80 9.41
N GLU A 337 5.24 -12.08 9.58
CA GLU A 337 4.35 -12.75 8.63
C GLU A 337 3.19 -11.81 8.27
N PRO A 338 2.38 -12.13 7.24
CA PRO A 338 1.17 -11.38 6.97
C PRO A 338 0.28 -11.24 8.21
N ASP A 339 -0.36 -10.07 8.36
CA ASP A 339 -1.25 -9.73 9.48
C ASP A 339 -0.61 -9.95 10.87
N CYS A 340 0.68 -9.65 10.99
CA CYS A 340 1.42 -9.83 12.24
C CYS A 340 1.56 -8.52 13.03
N TRP A 341 0.71 -8.32 14.05
CA TRP A 341 0.77 -7.17 14.97
C TRP A 341 2.09 -7.07 15.73
N MET A 342 2.86 -8.16 15.85
CA MET A 342 4.18 -8.11 16.48
C MET A 342 5.16 -7.23 15.69
N SER A 343 5.12 -7.28 14.36
CA SER A 343 5.91 -6.38 13.51
C SER A 343 5.50 -4.92 13.65
N TRP A 344 4.19 -4.67 13.76
CA TRP A 344 3.65 -3.34 13.97
C TRP A 344 4.07 -2.76 15.33
N ASN A 345 3.94 -3.54 16.41
CA ASN A 345 4.37 -3.15 17.76
C ASN A 345 5.88 -2.87 17.83
N ALA A 346 6.69 -3.70 17.17
CA ALA A 346 8.14 -3.52 17.13
C ALA A 346 8.54 -2.23 16.38
N ALA A 347 7.90 -1.97 15.23
CA ALA A 347 8.10 -0.72 14.50
C ALA A 347 7.68 0.50 15.34
N LYS A 348 6.52 0.45 16.00
CA LYS A 348 6.04 1.52 16.88
C LYS A 348 7.02 1.83 18.00
N ARG A 349 7.58 0.78 18.64
CA ARG A 349 8.64 0.94 19.65
C ARG A 349 9.87 1.63 19.11
N ALA A 350 10.34 1.25 17.92
CA ALA A 350 11.51 1.89 17.32
C ALA A 350 11.26 3.39 17.07
N VAL A 351 10.08 3.76 16.58
CA VAL A 351 9.66 5.16 16.45
C VAL A 351 9.66 5.89 17.80
N GLU A 352 9.01 5.32 18.81
CA GLU A 352 8.93 5.89 20.16
C GLU A 352 10.31 6.00 20.84
N TRP A 353 11.27 5.16 20.45
CA TRP A 353 12.67 5.21 20.91
C TRP A 353 13.57 6.12 20.07
N GLY A 354 12.99 6.89 19.15
CA GLY A 354 13.68 7.97 18.42
C GLY A 354 14.43 7.53 17.17
N TYR A 355 14.17 6.35 16.61
CA TYR A 355 14.68 6.01 15.27
C TYR A 355 13.91 6.80 14.21
N GLY A 356 14.63 7.50 13.34
CA GLY A 356 14.04 8.44 12.37
C GLY A 356 13.63 7.80 11.03
N ASN A 357 14.25 6.67 10.67
CA ASN A 357 14.03 5.99 9.38
C ASN A 357 13.45 4.58 9.60
N VAL A 358 12.25 4.53 10.18
CA VAL A 358 11.53 3.28 10.46
C VAL A 358 10.58 2.95 9.31
N TYR A 359 10.70 1.75 8.79
CA TYR A 359 9.84 1.17 7.78
C TYR A 359 9.13 -0.06 8.35
N TRP A 360 7.87 -0.25 7.97
CA TRP A 360 7.09 -1.41 8.37
C TRP A 360 6.58 -2.15 7.13
N TYR A 361 7.03 -3.39 6.96
CA TYR A 361 6.59 -4.28 5.90
C TYR A 361 5.59 -5.29 6.45
N SER A 362 4.31 -5.03 6.21
CA SER A 362 3.19 -5.75 6.82
C SER A 362 2.82 -7.05 6.10
N ASP A 363 3.28 -7.25 4.86
CA ASP A 363 2.98 -8.48 4.12
C ASP A 363 3.86 -9.66 4.55
N GLY A 364 4.98 -9.39 5.23
CA GLY A 364 5.84 -10.41 5.85
C GLY A 364 6.53 -11.39 4.89
N ALA A 365 7.22 -12.37 5.47
CA ALA A 365 8.07 -13.32 4.72
C ALA A 365 7.28 -14.22 3.76
N MET A 366 6.05 -14.61 4.10
CA MET A 366 5.20 -15.40 3.21
C MET A 366 4.93 -14.70 1.88
N ARG A 367 4.58 -13.39 1.89
CA ARG A 367 4.29 -12.66 0.65
C ARG A 367 5.52 -12.53 -0.25
N TRP A 368 6.70 -12.37 0.35
CA TRP A 368 7.98 -12.36 -0.35
C TRP A 368 8.22 -13.70 -1.07
N GLN A 369 7.98 -14.82 -0.38
CA GLN A 369 8.10 -16.15 -0.97
C GLN A 369 7.08 -16.41 -2.08
N GLU A 370 5.81 -16.05 -1.88
CA GLU A 370 4.75 -16.18 -2.88
C GLU A 370 5.03 -15.38 -4.15
N ALA A 371 5.77 -14.28 -4.04
CA ALA A 371 6.23 -13.50 -5.17
C ALA A 371 7.42 -14.14 -5.92
N GLY A 372 7.89 -15.30 -5.48
CA GLY A 372 8.96 -16.08 -6.12
C GLY A 372 10.37 -15.75 -5.64
N TYR A 373 10.52 -14.94 -4.58
CA TYR A 373 11.83 -14.63 -4.02
C TYR A 373 12.26 -15.67 -2.98
N GLY A 374 13.57 -15.96 -2.94
CA GLY A 374 14.14 -16.92 -1.99
C GLY A 374 14.10 -16.42 -0.55
N LEU A 375 13.97 -17.37 0.39
CA LEU A 375 14.14 -17.17 1.83
C LEU A 375 15.41 -17.87 2.32
N GLU A 376 16.09 -17.30 3.30
CA GLU A 376 17.27 -17.85 3.97
C GLU A 376 16.93 -18.34 5.38
N THR A 377 17.69 -19.29 5.90
CA THR A 377 17.59 -19.68 7.31
C THR A 377 18.29 -18.62 8.16
N VAL A 378 17.61 -18.09 9.17
CA VAL A 378 18.15 -17.11 10.11
C VAL A 378 18.14 -17.68 11.52
N GLU A 379 19.19 -17.37 12.29
CA GLU A 379 19.31 -17.73 13.70
C GLU A 379 18.90 -16.54 14.59
N PRO A 380 18.44 -16.79 15.83
CA PRO A 380 18.14 -15.72 16.77
C PRO A 380 19.37 -14.83 16.98
N PHE A 381 19.17 -13.52 16.92
CA PHE A 381 20.21 -12.56 17.25
C PHE A 381 20.70 -12.78 18.68
N ALA A 382 22.02 -12.70 18.88
CA ALA A 382 22.71 -13.08 20.11
C ALA A 382 22.01 -12.55 21.38
N GLY A 383 21.74 -13.46 22.33
CA GLY A 383 20.97 -13.16 23.56
C GLY A 383 19.46 -13.32 23.43
N GLY A 384 18.94 -13.67 22.24
CA GLY A 384 17.53 -13.98 22.05
C GLY A 384 17.18 -15.35 22.61
N ALA A 385 16.20 -15.41 23.50
CA ALA A 385 15.72 -16.68 24.04
C ALA A 385 15.08 -17.52 22.93
N SER A 386 15.66 -18.68 22.64
CA SER A 386 14.95 -19.82 22.06
C SER A 386 14.10 -20.45 23.16
N ASN A 387 12.77 -20.43 23.02
CA ASN A 387 11.83 -20.93 24.05
C ASN A 387 12.14 -22.35 24.58
#